data_AF-A0A4Q3AJF6-F1
#
_entry.id   AF-A0A4Q3AJF6-F1
#
_cell.length_a   1.000
_cell.length_b   1.000
_cell.length_c   1.000
_cell.angle_alpha   90.00
_cell.angle_beta   90.00
_cell.angle_gamma   90.00
#
_symmetry.space_group_name_H-M   'P 1'
#
loop_
_entity.id
_entity.type
_entity.pdbx_description
1 polymer ?
#
loop_
_entity_poly.entity_id
_entity_poly.type
_entity_poly.pdbx_seq_one_letter_code
_entity_poly.pdbx_strand_id
1 'polypeptide(L)'
;AMETLAIIAYRQPITKAAIEAVRGVACDGMLQKLLDRELVRIGGRAELPGRPLLYETTEMFYEHFGIRSIDDLPNAQELRRVKLPEAPSEAVVAPEEQLALSATGSSSAAAPAEEENA
;
A
#
# COMPACT_ATOMS: atom_id res chain seq x y z
N ALA A 1 -0.40 16.13 -8.15
CA ALA A 1 -0.14 15.60 -6.78
C ALA A 1 -1.13 16.17 -5.76
N MET A 2 -1.40 17.48 -5.76
CA MET A 2 -2.29 18.12 -4.77
C MET A 2 -3.71 17.53 -4.72
N GLU A 3 -4.29 17.24 -5.87
CA GLU A 3 -5.60 16.57 -5.97
C GLU A 3 -5.63 15.21 -5.25
N THR A 4 -4.62 14.36 -5.50
CA THR A 4 -4.48 13.05 -4.83
C THR A 4 -4.35 13.20 -3.32
N LEU A 5 -3.54 14.17 -2.86
CA LEU A 5 -3.39 14.45 -1.44
C LEU A 5 -4.71 14.91 -0.79
N ALA A 6 -5.46 15.78 -1.46
CA ALA A 6 -6.76 16.23 -0.98
C ALA A 6 -7.74 15.06 -0.85
N ILE A 7 -7.81 14.17 -1.83
CA ILE A 7 -8.67 12.98 -1.77
C ILE A 7 -8.31 12.13 -0.54
N ILE A 8 -7.03 11.88 -0.30
CA ILE A 8 -6.56 11.11 0.86
C ILE A 8 -6.97 11.81 2.15
N ALA A 9 -6.68 13.09 2.31
CA ALA A 9 -7.00 13.85 3.52
C ALA A 9 -8.51 13.80 3.85
N TYR A 10 -9.38 14.02 2.87
CA TYR A 10 -10.83 14.03 3.10
C TYR A 10 -11.47 12.64 3.23
N ARG A 11 -10.78 11.56 2.83
CA ARG A 11 -11.38 10.22 2.70
C ARG A 11 -10.60 9.10 3.37
N GLN A 12 -9.53 9.43 4.10
CA GLN A 12 -8.78 8.43 4.83
C GLN A 12 -9.66 7.67 5.85
N PRO A 13 -9.40 6.38 6.06
CA PRO A 13 -8.45 5.53 5.32
C PRO A 13 -8.98 5.16 3.92
N ILE A 14 -8.15 5.29 2.88
CA ILE A 14 -8.57 5.06 1.47
C ILE A 14 -7.60 4.16 0.70
N THR A 15 -8.11 3.36 -0.25
CA THR A 15 -7.29 2.52 -1.14
C THR A 15 -6.86 3.26 -2.41
N LYS A 16 -5.76 2.81 -3.03
CA LYS A 16 -5.33 3.31 -4.35
C LYS A 16 -6.47 3.28 -5.38
N ALA A 17 -7.17 2.15 -5.49
CA ALA A 17 -8.24 1.97 -6.48
C ALA A 17 -9.38 2.99 -6.28
N ALA A 18 -9.77 3.29 -5.03
CA ALA A 18 -10.78 4.31 -4.75
C ALA A 18 -10.32 5.72 -5.12
N ILE A 19 -9.03 6.04 -4.92
CA ILE A 19 -8.46 7.33 -5.36
C ILE A 19 -8.54 7.43 -6.89
N GLU A 20 -8.19 6.37 -7.61
CA GLU A 20 -8.23 6.33 -9.08
C GLU A 20 -9.66 6.42 -9.62
N ALA A 21 -10.62 5.76 -8.96
CA ALA A 21 -12.03 5.85 -9.32
C ALA A 21 -12.56 7.29 -9.20
N VAL A 22 -12.11 8.06 -8.20
CA VAL A 22 -12.48 9.47 -8.04
C VAL A 22 -11.80 10.36 -9.09
N ARG A 23 -10.52 10.10 -9.39
CA ARG A 23 -9.73 10.92 -10.32
C ARG A 23 -9.95 10.58 -11.79
N GLY A 24 -10.45 9.39 -12.08
CA GLY A 24 -10.58 8.84 -13.42
C GLY A 24 -9.24 8.49 -14.10
N VAL A 25 -8.10 8.58 -13.40
CA VAL A 25 -6.76 8.30 -13.94
C VAL A 25 -5.84 7.69 -12.88
N ALA A 26 -4.82 6.95 -13.35
CA ALA A 26 -3.82 6.32 -12.50
C ALA A 26 -3.09 7.34 -11.60
N CYS A 27 -2.65 6.89 -10.41
CA CYS A 27 -2.05 7.78 -9.41
C CYS A 27 -0.74 7.27 -8.78
N ASP A 28 -0.14 6.19 -9.29
CA ASP A 28 1.09 5.57 -8.76
C ASP A 28 2.22 6.58 -8.49
N GLY A 29 2.62 7.34 -9.51
CA GLY A 29 3.72 8.30 -9.39
C GLY A 29 3.39 9.47 -8.45
N MET A 30 2.12 9.76 -8.19
CA MET A 30 1.71 10.78 -7.22
C MET A 30 1.73 10.22 -5.80
N LEU A 31 1.22 9.00 -5.60
CA LEU A 31 1.28 8.29 -4.33
C LEU A 31 2.73 8.14 -3.86
N GLN A 32 3.63 7.69 -4.75
CA GLN A 32 5.05 7.56 -4.41
C GLN A 32 5.65 8.90 -3.96
N LYS A 33 5.41 9.98 -4.71
CA LYS A 33 5.90 11.33 -4.34
C LYS A 33 5.34 11.82 -3.00
N LEU A 34 4.11 11.45 -2.64
CA LEU A 34 3.50 11.85 -1.37
C LEU A 34 4.04 11.02 -0.20
N LEU A 35 4.33 9.74 -0.42
CA LEU A 35 5.00 8.86 0.53
C LEU A 35 6.45 9.32 0.78
N ASP A 36 7.20 9.62 -0.28
CA ASP A 36 8.60 10.08 -0.19
C ASP A 36 8.73 11.42 0.55
N ARG A 37 7.68 12.25 0.48
CA ARG A 37 7.60 13.53 1.21
C ARG A 37 6.99 13.39 2.60
N GLU A 38 6.68 12.17 3.02
CA GLU A 38 6.06 11.85 4.30
C GLU A 38 4.75 12.59 4.55
N LEU A 39 4.05 13.07 3.52
CA LEU A 39 2.73 13.71 3.66
C LEU A 39 1.61 12.68 3.80
N VAL A 40 1.88 11.45 3.36
CA VAL A 40 0.99 10.29 3.40
C VAL A 40 1.78 9.09 3.90
N ARG A 41 1.12 8.17 4.59
CA ARG A 41 1.65 6.87 5.02
C ARG A 41 0.68 5.74 4.72
N ILE A 42 1.18 4.51 4.86
CA ILE A 42 0.35 3.30 4.85
C ILE A 42 -0.28 3.14 6.24
N GLY A 43 -1.61 3.17 6.31
CA GLY A 43 -2.39 2.98 7.54
C GLY A 43 -2.71 1.52 7.86
N GLY A 44 -2.57 0.63 6.87
CA GLY A 44 -2.84 -0.80 7.03
C GLY A 44 -3.28 -1.45 5.72
N ARG A 45 -4.06 -2.51 5.83
CA ARG A 45 -4.67 -3.22 4.70
C ARG A 45 -6.17 -3.35 4.91
N ALA A 46 -6.94 -3.14 3.85
CA ALA A 46 -8.39 -3.31 3.90
C ALA A 46 -8.77 -4.80 3.96
N GLU A 47 -9.90 -5.11 4.60
CA GLU A 47 -10.52 -6.44 4.60
C GLU A 47 -11.35 -6.68 3.33
N LEU A 48 -10.74 -6.38 2.18
CA LEU A 48 -11.32 -6.58 0.85
C LEU A 48 -10.51 -7.64 0.09
N PRO A 49 -11.07 -8.27 -0.96
CA PRO A 49 -10.30 -9.14 -1.85
C PRO A 49 -9.01 -8.46 -2.34
N GLY A 50 -7.89 -9.19 -2.31
CA GLY A 50 -6.56 -8.66 -2.62
C GLY A 50 -5.91 -7.83 -1.51
N ARG A 51 -6.58 -7.62 -0.37
CA ARG A 51 -6.09 -6.92 0.82
C ARG A 51 -5.30 -5.64 0.49
N PRO A 52 -5.89 -4.69 -0.26
CA PRO A 52 -5.19 -3.52 -0.74
C PRO A 52 -4.70 -2.62 0.40
N LEU A 53 -3.62 -1.90 0.15
CA LEU A 53 -3.07 -0.93 1.09
C LEU A 53 -4.05 0.23 1.33
N LEU A 54 -4.14 0.66 2.58
CA LEU A 54 -4.84 1.87 3.00
C LEU A 54 -3.86 3.01 3.19
N TYR A 55 -4.23 4.19 2.70
CA TYR A 55 -3.44 5.42 2.76
C TYR A 55 -4.10 6.44 3.69
N GLU A 56 -3.27 7.12 4.47
CA GLU A 56 -3.66 8.13 5.47
C GLU A 56 -2.62 9.27 5.48
N THR A 57 -3.01 10.46 5.91
CA THR A 57 -2.12 11.59 6.18
C THR A 57 -1.28 11.36 7.43
N THR A 58 -0.17 12.06 7.51
CA THR A 58 0.80 12.00 8.61
C THR A 58 0.75 13.24 9.49
N GLU A 59 1.59 13.29 10.52
CA GLU A 59 1.81 14.49 11.32
C GLU A 59 2.45 15.62 10.51
N MET A 60 3.39 15.29 9.61
CA MET A 60 4.00 16.26 8.69
C MET A 60 2.96 17.00 7.85
N PHE A 61 1.88 16.32 7.43
CA PHE A 61 0.77 16.98 6.75
C PHE A 61 0.13 18.05 7.66
N TYR A 62 -0.18 17.73 8.91
CA TYR A 62 -0.80 18.68 9.84
C TYR A 62 0.09 19.90 10.08
N GLU A 63 1.40 19.68 10.27
CA GLU A 63 2.39 20.75 10.41
C GLU A 63 2.47 21.63 9.15
N HIS A 64 2.53 21.01 7.97
CA HIS A 64 2.61 21.74 6.69
C HIS A 64 1.37 22.61 6.42
N PHE A 65 0.18 22.18 6.84
CA PHE A 65 -1.08 22.91 6.66
C PHE A 65 -1.50 23.75 7.87
N GLY A 66 -0.73 23.72 8.97
CA GLY A 66 -1.02 24.51 10.17
C GLY A 66 -2.31 24.11 10.89
N ILE A 67 -2.68 22.83 10.82
CA ILE A 67 -3.87 22.26 11.47
C ILE A 67 -3.45 21.26 12.56
N ARG A 68 -4.34 20.94 13.50
CA ARG A 68 -4.00 20.02 14.61
C ARG A 68 -4.51 18.61 14.35
N SER A 69 -5.59 18.50 13.59
CA SER A 69 -6.16 17.21 13.22
C SER A 69 -6.85 17.30 11.87
N ILE A 70 -7.22 16.13 11.35
CA ILE A 70 -7.96 16.02 10.10
C ILE A 70 -9.36 16.65 10.18
N ASP A 71 -9.92 16.84 11.38
CA ASP A 71 -11.24 17.44 11.58
C ASP A 71 -11.23 18.96 11.47
N ASP A 72 -10.04 19.57 11.55
CA ASP A 72 -9.85 21.02 11.32
C ASP A 72 -9.91 21.37 9.81
N LEU A 73 -9.98 20.37 8.91
CA LEU A 73 -10.14 20.60 7.47
C LEU A 73 -11.56 21.12 7.15
N PRO A 74 -11.69 22.10 6.23
CA PRO A 74 -12.98 22.66 5.88
C PRO A 74 -13.92 21.60 5.29
N ASN A 75 -15.14 21.52 5.80
CA ASN A 75 -16.18 20.59 5.36
C ASN A 75 -15.82 19.10 5.49
N ALA A 76 -14.80 18.73 6.28
CA ALA A 76 -14.37 17.33 6.43
C ALA A 76 -15.49 16.39 6.90
N GLN A 77 -16.34 16.87 7.81
CA GLN A 77 -17.47 16.10 8.35
C GLN A 77 -18.55 15.80 7.31
N GLU A 78 -18.84 16.75 6.42
CA GLU A 78 -19.83 16.57 5.36
C GLU A 78 -19.28 15.70 4.24
N LEU A 79 -18.03 15.98 3.85
CA LEU A 79 -17.35 15.31 2.76
C LEU A 79 -17.06 13.84 3.06
N ARG A 80 -16.93 13.42 4.32
CA ARG A 80 -16.80 11.99 4.68
C ARG A 80 -18.10 11.20 4.51
N ARG A 81 -19.26 11.85 4.51
CA ARG A 81 -20.57 11.17 4.36
C ARG A 81 -20.91 10.85 2.91
N VAL A 82 -20.24 11.50 1.96
CA VAL A 82 -20.46 11.27 0.53
C VAL A 82 -19.81 9.94 0.12
N LYS A 83 -20.62 9.02 -0.41
CA LYS A 83 -20.14 7.73 -0.91
C LYS A 83 -19.28 7.95 -2.16
N LEU A 84 -18.06 7.41 -2.15
CA LEU A 84 -17.17 7.44 -3.30
C LEU A 84 -17.63 6.44 -4.38
N PRO A 85 -17.30 6.68 -5.65
CA PRO A 85 -17.48 5.67 -6.70
C PRO A 85 -16.70 4.40 -6.32
N GLU A 86 -17.36 3.25 -6.45
CA GLU A 86 -16.73 1.96 -6.22
C GLU A 86 -15.79 1.66 -7.38
N ALA A 87 -14.52 1.38 -7.08
CA ALA A 87 -13.59 0.91 -8.09
C ALA A 87 -14.04 -0.47 -8.60
N PRO A 88 -13.95 -0.76 -9.90
CA PRO A 88 -14.25 -2.10 -10.40
C PRO A 88 -13.35 -3.11 -9.68
N SER A 89 -13.97 -4.03 -8.96
CA SER A 89 -13.30 -5.12 -8.26
C SER A 89 -12.77 -6.12 -9.28
N GLU A 90 -11.69 -5.78 -9.98
CA GLU A 90 -10.95 -6.76 -10.75
C GLU A 90 -10.22 -7.69 -9.78
N ALA A 91 -10.76 -8.89 -9.61
CA ALA A 91 -10.09 -10.02 -9.01
C ALA A 91 -8.89 -10.42 -9.87
N VAL A 92 -7.79 -9.68 -9.79
CA VAL A 92 -6.50 -10.10 -10.33
C VAL A 92 -5.89 -11.10 -9.35
N VAL A 93 -6.11 -12.37 -9.68
CA VAL A 93 -5.34 -13.54 -9.25
C VAL A 93 -3.87 -13.17 -9.00
N ALA A 94 -3.40 -13.40 -7.77
CA ALA A 94 -1.99 -13.42 -7.46
C ALA A 94 -1.33 -14.62 -8.18
N PRO A 95 -0.23 -14.45 -8.91
CA PRO A 95 0.72 -15.54 -9.06
C PRO A 95 1.57 -15.59 -7.79
N GLU A 96 1.12 -16.36 -6.81
CA GLU A 96 1.99 -16.91 -5.76
C GLU A 96 2.88 -17.98 -6.40
N GLU A 97 3.96 -17.61 -7.10
CA GLU A 97 5.04 -18.56 -7.40
C GLU A 97 6.28 -17.81 -7.93
N GLN A 98 7.20 -17.48 -7.04
CA GLN A 98 8.66 -17.52 -7.26
C GLN A 98 9.41 -17.11 -5.97
N LEU A 99 9.16 -17.84 -4.89
CA LEU A 99 10.09 -17.95 -3.75
C LEU A 99 10.66 -19.37 -3.77
N ALA A 100 11.41 -19.71 -4.81
CA ALA A 100 12.22 -20.91 -4.86
C ALA A 100 13.36 -20.74 -5.86
N LEU A 101 14.47 -20.13 -5.44
CA LEU A 101 15.76 -20.50 -6.02
C LEU A 101 16.92 -20.34 -5.01
N SER A 102 17.35 -21.51 -4.54
CA SER A 102 18.72 -21.92 -4.20
C SER A 102 19.51 -21.15 -3.13
N ALA A 103 19.47 -21.69 -1.92
CA ALA A 103 20.62 -21.68 -1.00
C ALA A 103 20.80 -23.07 -0.37
N THR A 104 21.00 -24.11 -1.18
CA THR A 104 21.55 -25.40 -0.71
C THR A 104 23.08 -25.30 -0.67
N GLY A 105 23.57 -24.53 0.30
CA GLY A 105 24.95 -24.60 0.74
C GLY A 105 25.02 -25.52 1.96
N SER A 106 25.22 -26.82 1.73
CA SER A 106 25.78 -27.69 2.77
C SER A 106 26.72 -28.69 2.13
N SER A 107 27.99 -28.30 2.16
CA SER A 107 29.16 -29.12 1.88
C SER A 107 29.08 -30.42 2.68
N SER A 108 28.91 -31.55 1.99
CA SER A 108 29.03 -32.89 2.55
C SER A 108 30.52 -33.21 2.72
N ALA A 109 30.99 -33.16 3.97
CA ALA A 109 32.27 -33.71 4.40
C ALA A 109 32.01 -34.92 5.30
N ALA A 110 32.51 -36.09 4.90
CA ALA A 110 33.14 -37.13 5.72
C ALA A 110 33.00 -38.53 5.07
N ALA A 111 34.14 -39.16 4.85
CA ALA A 111 34.31 -40.56 4.46
C ALA A 111 33.75 -41.54 5.51
N PRO A 112 33.60 -42.84 5.17
CA PRO A 112 34.72 -43.75 5.42
C PRO A 112 34.98 -44.78 4.32
N ALA A 113 36.13 -45.44 4.48
CA ALA A 113 36.72 -46.48 3.67
C ALA A 113 36.17 -47.90 3.98
N GLU A 114 36.71 -48.87 3.23
CA GLU A 114 36.66 -50.34 3.40
C GLU A 114 35.39 -51.00 2.83
N GLU A 115 35.38 -52.17 2.20
CA GLU A 115 36.34 -53.09 1.55
C GLU A 115 35.43 -54.17 0.88
N GLU A 116 35.94 -54.89 -0.12
CA GLU A 116 35.55 -56.26 -0.53
C GLU A 116 34.99 -56.50 -1.97
N ASN A 117 35.70 -57.41 -2.66
CA ASN A 117 35.38 -58.26 -3.82
C ASN A 117 35.40 -57.71 -5.26
N ALA A 118 36.55 -57.88 -5.94
CA ALA A 118 36.75 -58.90 -6.99
C ALA A 118 38.21 -58.92 -7.49
#